data_AF-M5UHW3-F1
#
_entry.id   AF-M5UHW3-F1
#
_cell.length_a   1.000
_cell.length_b   1.000
_cell.length_c   1.000
_cell.angle_alpha   90.00
_cell.angle_beta   90.00
_cell.angle_gamma   90.00
#
_symmetry.space_group_name_H-M   'P 1'
#
loop_
_entity.id
_entity.type
_entity.pdbx_description
1 polymer ?
#
loop_
_entity_poly.entity_id
_entity_poly.type
_entity_poly.pdbx_seq_one_letter_code
_entity_poly.pdbx_strand_id
1 'polypeptide(L)' 'MGDEPVFPHKMPETKPDIPMSSAMQRMFDYPAPRVQDNELFSQFKYTRLKGFDYAGGDG' A
#
# COMPACT_ATOMS: atom_id res chain seq x y z
N MET A 1 -12.65 17.03 28.98
CA MET A 1 -12.45 16.47 27.63
C MET A 1 -10.95 16.58 27.37
N GLY A 2 -10.25 15.45 27.34
CA GLY A 2 -8.80 15.45 27.19
C GLY A 2 -8.40 15.93 25.80
N ASP A 3 -7.42 16.82 25.75
CA ASP A 3 -6.66 17.15 24.54
C ASP A 3 -5.88 15.91 24.09
N GLU A 4 -6.57 14.91 23.55
CA GLU A 4 -5.89 13.84 22.82
C GLU A 4 -5.41 14.41 21.48
N PRO A 5 -4.11 14.33 21.17
CA PRO A 5 -3.57 14.88 19.94
C PRO A 5 -4.24 14.17 18.75
N VAL A 6 -5.11 14.90 18.05
CA VAL A 6 -5.85 14.40 16.89
C VAL A 6 -4.85 14.12 15.76
N PHE A 7 -5.00 12.97 15.10
CA PHE A 7 -4.14 12.61 13.98
C PHE A 7 -4.24 13.69 12.89
N PRO A 8 -3.09 14.19 12.37
CA PRO A 8 -3.10 15.30 11.43
C PRO A 8 -3.80 14.94 10.11
N HIS A 9 -4.54 15.89 9.54
CA HIS A 9 -5.20 15.72 8.23
C HIS A 9 -4.19 15.41 7.12
N LYS A 10 -2.99 16.00 7.16
CA LYS A 10 -1.91 15.68 6.24
C LYS A 10 -1.13 14.49 6.79
N MET A 11 -1.01 13.43 6.00
CA MET A 11 -0.21 12.26 6.35
C MET A 11 1.24 12.67 6.64
N PRO A 12 1.77 12.38 7.84
CA PRO A 12 3.17 12.60 8.17
C PRO A 12 4.08 11.66 7.37
N GLU A 13 5.21 12.18 6.88
CA GLU A 13 6.24 11.38 6.21
C GLU A 13 7.08 10.57 7.21
N THR A 14 7.20 11.05 8.44
CA THR A 14 7.89 10.40 9.56
C THR A 14 6.91 10.02 10.67
N LYS A 15 7.18 8.94 11.40
CA LYS A 15 6.34 8.46 12.50
C LYS A 15 6.15 9.57 13.56
N PRO A 16 4.91 10.04 13.82
CA PRO A 16 4.65 11.03 14.85
C PRO A 16 4.70 10.41 16.25
N ASP A 17 5.20 11.15 17.24
CA ASP A 17 5.27 10.73 18.64
C ASP A 17 3.93 10.97 19.36
N ILE A 18 2.90 10.25 18.91
CA ILE A 18 1.54 10.28 19.48
C ILE A 18 1.04 8.85 19.73
N PRO A 19 0.18 8.63 20.75
CA PRO A 19 -0.45 7.33 20.96
C PRO A 19 -1.26 6.92 19.72
N MET A 20 -0.87 5.80 19.09
CA MET A 20 -1.51 5.27 17.88
C MET A 20 -1.91 3.80 18.07
N SER A 21 -2.95 3.38 17.36
CA SER A 21 -3.35 1.97 17.30
C SER A 21 -2.24 1.08 16.74
N SER A 22 -2.28 -0.21 17.06
CA SER A 22 -1.28 -1.20 16.60
C SER A 22 -1.18 -1.28 15.07
N ALA A 23 -2.30 -1.10 14.35
CA ALA A 23 -2.33 -1.08 12.90
C ALA A 23 -1.56 0.12 12.29
N MET A 24 -1.67 1.30 12.91
CA MET A 24 -0.98 2.51 12.48
C MET A 24 0.52 2.43 12.74
N GLN A 25 0.94 1.80 13.85
CA GLN A 25 2.36 1.58 14.12
C GLN A 25 3.01 0.69 13.05
N ARG A 26 2.37 -0.42 12.68
CA ARG A 26 2.85 -1.35 11.64
C ARG A 26 2.97 -0.70 10.25
N MET A 27 2.12 0.28 9.95
CA MET A 27 2.13 0.98 8.66
C MET A 27 3.43 1.79 8.46
N PHE A 28 4.01 2.33 9.54
CA PHE A 28 5.29 3.07 9.48
C PHE A 28 6.52 2.16 9.47
N ASP A 29 6.38 0.85 9.69
CA ASP A 29 7.48 -0.11 9.59
C ASP A 29 7.80 -0.48 8.12
N TYR A 30 6.93 -0.11 7.17
CA TYR A 30 7.16 -0.31 5.74
C TYR A 30 7.89 0.91 5.11
N PRO A 31 8.68 0.71 4.03
CA PRO A 31 9.52 1.75 3.43
C PRO A 31 8.79 3.03 3.00
N ALA A 32 7.48 2.94 2.77
CA ALA A 32 6.65 4.12 2.59
C ALA A 32 5.27 3.93 3.24
N PRO A 33 4.78 4.94 3.98
CA PRO A 33 3.47 4.88 4.65
C PRO A 33 2.29 4.96 3.66
N ARG A 34 2.55 5.28 2.39
CA ARG A 34 1.57 5.31 1.30
C ARG A 34 1.95 4.29 0.23
N VAL A 35 0.95 3.56 -0.26
CA VAL A 35 1.07 2.63 -1.39
C VAL A 35 1.59 3.29 -2.67
N GLN A 36 1.37 4.61 -2.83
CA GLN A 36 1.81 5.40 -3.98
C GLN A 36 3.33 5.57 -4.05
N ASP A 37 3.98 5.56 -2.88
CA ASP A 37 5.41 5.77 -2.71
C ASP A 37 6.14 4.43 -2.48
N ASN A 38 5.42 3.30 -2.52
CA ASN A 38 5.99 1.97 -2.33
C ASN A 38 6.39 1.36 -3.68
N GLU A 39 7.69 1.36 -3.98
CA GLU A 39 8.27 0.80 -5.21
C GLU A 39 7.95 -0.69 -5.43
N LEU A 40 7.56 -1.42 -4.38
CA LEU A 40 7.20 -2.84 -4.45
C LEU A 40 5.70 -3.06 -4.73
N PHE A 41 4.89 -2.00 -4.75
CA PHE A 41 3.47 -2.10 -5.08
C PHE A 41 3.25 -1.91 -6.58
N SER A 42 2.79 -2.96 -7.26
CA SER A 42 2.43 -2.89 -8.68
C SER A 42 1.14 -3.64 -8.96
N GLN A 43 0.33 -3.10 -9.87
CA GLN A 43 -0.85 -3.77 -10.40
C GLN A 43 -0.49 -4.45 -11.73
N PHE A 44 -0.66 -5.76 -11.81
CA PHE A 44 -0.37 -6.51 -13.03
C PHE A 44 -1.47 -6.33 -14.08
N LYS A 45 -1.06 -5.97 -15.30
CA LYS A 45 -1.95 -5.91 -16.47
C LYS A 45 -1.74 -7.16 -17.31
N TYR A 46 -2.84 -7.81 -17.68
CA TYR A 46 -2.82 -9.05 -18.44
C TYR A 46 -3.09 -8.76 -19.92
N THR A 47 -2.22 -9.24 -20.80
CA THR A 47 -2.39 -9.17 -22.26
C THR A 47 -2.09 -10.54 -22.85
N ARG A 48 -3.02 -11.09 -23.63
CA ARG A 48 -2.83 -12.39 -24.29
C ARG A 48 -1.78 -12.26 -25.40
N LEU A 49 -0.77 -13.13 -25.39
CA LEU A 49 0.23 -13.19 -26.44
C LEU A 49 -0.40 -13.72 -27.75
N LYS A 50 0.06 -13.19 -28.89
CA LYS A 50 -0.37 -13.63 -30.22
C LYS A 50 0.75 -14.48 -30.84
N GLY A 51 0.39 -15.42 -31.73
CA GLY A 51 1.36 -16.28 -32.43
C GLY A 51 1.61 -17.64 -31.78
N PHE A 52 0.96 -17.93 -30.65
CA PHE A 52 0.88 -19.29 -30.10
C PHE A 52 -0.45 -19.92 -30.53
N ASP A 53 -0.39 -21.17 -30.97
CA ASP A 53 -1.60 -22.00 -31.07
C ASP A 53 -1.98 -22.42 -29.65
N TYR A 54 -3.18 -22.06 -29.23
CA TYR A 54 -3.69 -22.34 -27.90
C TYR A 54 -4.66 -23.54 -27.88
N ALA A 55 -4.77 -24.31 -28.97
CA ALA A 55 -5.62 -25.51 -29.11
C ALA A 55 -7.08 -25.32 -28.64
N GLY A 56 -7.61 -24.09 -28.68
CA GLY A 56 -8.94 -23.77 -28.15
C GLY A 56 -9.03 -23.68 -26.61
N GLY A 57 -7.91 -23.80 -25.90
CA GLY A 57 -7.86 -23.75 -24.43
C GLY A 57 -8.41 -25.00 -23.76
N ASP A 58 -8.30 -26.16 -24.42
CA ASP A 58 -8.82 -27.46 -23.97
C ASP A 58 -7.87 -28.23 -23.03
N GLY A 59 -6.86 -27.54 -22.49
CA GLY A 59 -5.95 -28.05 -21.46
C GLY A 59 -6.61 -28.23 -20.09
#